data_AF-A0A5K1AHF2-F1
#
_entry.id   AF-A0A5K1AHF2-F1
#
_cell.length_a   1.000
_cell.length_b   1.000
_cell.length_c   1.000
_cell.angle_alpha   90.00
_cell.angle_beta   90.00
_cell.angle_gamma   90.00
#
_symmetry.space_group_name_H-M   'P 1'
#
loop_
_entity.id
_entity.type
_entity.pdbx_description
1 polymer ?
#
loop_
_entity_poly.entity_id
_entity_poly.type
_entity_poly.pdbx_seq_one_letter_code
_entity_poly.pdbx_strand_id
1 'polypeptide(L)'
;VGTKGPREPWHDQHCRIDGPAAYDVLKNFEQRWQKATKWWEFGQRFKKVSHYHDDALLKLERISWILSPSPTIQNDDPILWVSEENDPKHWHVQ
;
A
#
# COMPACT_ATOMS: atom_id res chain seq x y z
N VAL A 1 -38.36 -12.55 18.11
CA VAL A 1 -37.93 -11.14 18.29
C VAL A 1 -36.43 -11.18 18.56
N GLY A 2 -35.61 -10.83 17.57
CA GLY A 2 -34.16 -10.85 17.69
C GLY A 2 -33.69 -9.82 18.73
N THR A 3 -32.78 -10.24 19.60
CA THR A 3 -32.19 -9.44 20.68
C THR A 3 -31.47 -8.23 20.10
N LYS A 4 -32.14 -7.06 20.08
CA LYS A 4 -31.54 -5.76 19.80
C LYS A 4 -30.81 -5.24 21.04
N GLY A 5 -29.74 -5.94 21.43
CA GLY A 5 -28.78 -5.41 22.40
C GLY A 5 -28.08 -4.17 21.82
N PRO A 6 -27.55 -3.27 22.66
CA PRO A 6 -26.76 -2.13 22.17
C PRO A 6 -25.54 -2.65 21.40
N ARG A 7 -25.17 -1.97 20.31
CA ARG A 7 -23.93 -2.28 19.59
C ARG A 7 -22.74 -2.10 20.54
N GLU A 8 -21.75 -2.99 20.43
CA GLU A 8 -20.47 -2.79 21.09
C GLU A 8 -19.71 -1.63 20.39
N PRO A 9 -19.16 -0.66 21.14
CA PRO A 9 -18.36 0.39 20.54
C PRO A 9 -17.03 -0.17 20.03
N TRP A 10 -16.57 0.30 18.87
CA TRP A 10 -15.24 -0.02 18.34
C TRP A 10 -14.25 1.06 18.80
N HIS A 11 -13.28 0.68 19.62
CA HIS A 11 -12.20 1.56 20.06
C HIS A 11 -10.91 1.13 19.38
N ASP A 12 -10.34 2.01 18.54
CA ASP A 12 -9.24 1.67 17.65
C ASP A 12 -8.33 2.88 17.43
N GLN A 13 -7.07 2.61 17.09
CA GLN A 13 -6.06 3.62 16.77
C GLN A 13 -5.47 3.33 15.40
N HIS A 14 -5.42 4.35 14.56
CA HIS A 14 -4.85 4.28 13.23
C HIS A 14 -3.89 5.45 13.02
N CYS A 15 -2.89 5.26 12.17
CA CYS A 15 -2.01 6.31 11.73
C CYS A 15 -1.92 6.31 10.19
N ARG A 16 -1.51 7.45 9.65
CA ARG A 16 -1.17 7.61 8.23
C ARG A 16 0.33 7.76 8.12
N ILE A 17 0.98 6.96 7.28
CA ILE A 17 2.43 7.07 7.06
C ILE A 17 2.64 7.78 5.71
N ASP A 18 3.38 8.89 5.74
CA ASP A 18 3.79 9.64 4.56
C ASP A 18 5.32 9.56 4.39
N GLY A 19 5.80 9.90 3.19
CA GLY A 19 7.22 9.92 2.86
C GLY A 19 7.86 8.52 2.64
N PRO A 20 9.19 8.41 2.72
CA PRO A 20 9.93 7.19 2.40
C PRO A 20 9.48 5.93 3.17
N ALA A 21 8.98 6.09 4.39
CA ALA A 21 8.50 4.98 5.20
C ALA A 21 7.22 4.32 4.64
N ALA A 22 6.44 5.02 3.80
CA ALA A 22 5.27 4.43 3.15
C ALA A 22 5.65 3.30 2.17
N TYR A 23 6.84 3.38 1.56
CA TYR A 23 7.33 2.37 0.63
C TYR A 23 7.66 1.05 1.33
N ASP A 24 8.06 1.10 2.60
CA ASP A 24 8.30 -0.12 3.39
C ASP A 24 7.01 -0.91 3.64
N VAL A 25 5.90 -0.20 3.90
CA VAL A 25 4.57 -0.81 4.04
C VAL A 25 4.13 -1.46 2.73
N LEU A 26 4.35 -0.79 1.60
CA LEU A 26 4.03 -1.34 0.28
C LEU A 26 4.92 -2.55 -0.05
N LYS A 27 6.20 -2.50 0.26
CA LYS A 27 7.12 -3.64 0.09
C LYS A 27 6.71 -4.84 0.95
N ASN A 28 6.25 -4.60 2.19
CA ASN A 28 5.67 -5.65 3.03
C ASN A 28 4.45 -6.29 2.37
N PHE A 29 3.55 -5.46 1.82
CA PHE A 29 2.36 -5.93 1.11
C PHE A 29 2.73 -6.80 -0.10
N GLU A 30 3.64 -6.34 -0.95
CA GLU A 30 4.09 -7.06 -2.14
C GLU A 30 4.63 -8.46 -1.78
N GLN A 31 5.53 -8.52 -0.79
CA GLN A 31 6.13 -9.78 -0.33
C GLN A 31 5.07 -10.76 0.18
N ARG A 32 4.10 -10.28 0.96
CA ARG A 32 3.02 -11.11 1.51
C ARG A 32 2.06 -11.56 0.42
N TRP A 33 1.74 -10.68 -0.52
CA TRP A 33 0.87 -10.99 -1.65
C TRP A 33 1.47 -12.10 -2.51
N GLN A 34 2.73 -11.96 -2.94
CA GLN A 34 3.44 -13.00 -3.70
C GLN A 34 3.44 -14.34 -2.97
N LYS A 35 3.63 -14.34 -1.65
CA LYS A 35 3.58 -15.57 -0.85
C LYS A 35 2.18 -16.21 -0.87
N ALA A 36 1.13 -15.41 -0.80
CA ALA A 36 -0.26 -15.87 -0.79
C ALA A 36 -0.72 -16.37 -2.17
N THR A 37 -0.28 -15.73 -3.26
CA THR A 37 -0.71 -16.07 -4.64
C THR A 37 0.09 -17.20 -5.27
N LYS A 38 1.25 -17.60 -4.72
CA LYS A 38 2.07 -18.71 -5.24
C LYS A 38 1.25 -19.94 -5.64
N TRP A 39 0.37 -20.44 -4.76
CA TRP A 39 -0.43 -21.64 -5.04
C TRP A 39 -1.48 -21.43 -6.13
N TRP A 40 -2.03 -20.23 -6.24
CA TRP A 40 -2.94 -19.84 -7.31
C TRP A 40 -2.23 -19.82 -8.67
N GLU A 41 -1.03 -19.24 -8.73
CA GLU A 41 -0.19 -19.21 -9.94
C GLU A 41 0.23 -20.62 -10.39
N PHE A 42 0.59 -21.50 -9.45
CA PHE A 42 0.88 -22.90 -9.75
C PHE A 42 -0.36 -23.62 -10.31
N GLY A 43 -1.55 -23.36 -9.77
CA GLY A 43 -2.81 -23.88 -10.29
C GLY A 43 -3.17 -23.37 -11.69
N GLN A 44 -2.85 -22.11 -12.00
CA GLN A 44 -3.05 -21.52 -13.33
C GLN A 44 -2.12 -22.13 -14.39
N ARG A 45 -0.92 -22.61 -14.06
CA ARG A 45 -0.05 -23.30 -15.05
C ARG A 45 -0.67 -24.55 -15.66
N PHE A 46 -1.66 -25.15 -15.00
CA PHE A 46 -2.41 -26.31 -15.49
C PHE A 46 -3.68 -25.94 -16.27
N LYS A 47 -4.09 -24.66 -16.30
CA LYS A 47 -5.20 -24.16 -17.09
C LYS A 47 -4.67 -23.12 -18.08
N LYS A 48 -4.74 -23.39 -19.39
CA LYS A 48 -4.44 -22.41 -20.46
C LYS A 48 -5.41 -21.21 -20.42
N VAL A 49 -5.35 -20.39 -19.37
CA VAL A 49 -6.09 -19.14 -19.24
C VAL A 49 -5.08 -18.03 -19.46
N SER A 50 -5.28 -17.35 -20.58
CA SER A 50 -4.51 -16.19 -21.00
C SER A 50 -4.52 -15.13 -19.90
N HIS A 51 -3.32 -14.73 -19.46
CA HIS A 51 -2.99 -13.41 -18.93
C HIS A 51 -4.00 -12.81 -17.93
N TYR A 52 -4.03 -13.29 -16.69
CA TYR A 52 -4.42 -12.43 -15.56
C TYR A 52 -3.14 -11.85 -14.93
N HIS A 53 -2.48 -10.93 -15.66
CA HIS A 53 -1.40 -10.13 -15.09
C HIS A 53 -2.01 -8.88 -14.45
N ASP A 54 -2.67 -9.05 -13.32
CA ASP A 54 -3.16 -7.92 -12.53
C ASP A 54 -2.19 -7.62 -11.37
N ASP A 55 -0.88 -7.67 -11.69
CA ASP A 55 0.19 -7.27 -10.78
C ASP A 55 0.47 -5.76 -10.86
N ALA A 56 -0.39 -5.00 -11.55
CA ALA A 56 -0.21 -3.58 -11.77
C ALA A 56 -0.14 -2.80 -10.44
N LEU A 57 -0.82 -3.30 -9.39
CA LEU A 57 -0.80 -2.74 -8.04
C LEU A 57 0.39 -3.21 -7.20
N LEU A 58 1.16 -4.20 -7.65
CA LEU A 58 2.31 -4.75 -6.91
C LEU A 58 3.63 -4.08 -7.28
N LYS A 59 3.73 -3.57 -8.51
CA LYS A 59 4.97 -3.00 -9.03
C LYS A 59 4.82 -1.50 -9.18
N LEU A 60 5.32 -0.75 -8.19
CA LEU A 60 5.40 0.71 -8.19
C LEU A 60 5.95 1.30 -9.49
N GLU A 61 6.95 0.66 -10.08
CA GLU A 61 7.54 1.07 -11.37
C GLU A 61 6.53 1.15 -12.52
N ARG A 62 5.40 0.43 -12.41
CA ARG A 62 4.32 0.43 -13.41
C ARG A 62 3.24 1.47 -13.10
N ILE A 63 3.31 2.12 -11.95
CA ILE A 63 2.36 3.14 -11.51
C ILE A 63 3.03 4.51 -11.67
N SER A 64 3.02 5.02 -12.91
CA SER A 64 3.79 6.20 -13.31
C SER A 64 3.42 7.50 -12.57
N TRP A 65 2.24 7.57 -11.96
CA TRP A 65 1.82 8.73 -11.16
C TRP A 65 2.27 8.65 -9.70
N ILE A 66 2.79 7.51 -9.23
CA ILE A 66 3.42 7.42 -7.92
C ILE A 66 4.90 7.76 -8.09
N LEU A 67 5.26 8.96 -7.66
CA LEU A 67 6.65 9.37 -7.54
C LEU A 67 7.34 8.35 -6.63
N SER A 68 8.51 7.85 -7.01
CA SER A 68 9.26 6.86 -6.24
C SER A 68 10.72 7.30 -6.18
N PRO A 69 11.43 7.05 -5.07
CA PRO A 69 12.87 7.25 -5.02
C PRO A 69 13.53 6.50 -6.18
N SER A 70 14.41 7.18 -6.90
CA SER A 70 15.12 6.60 -8.04
C SER A 70 16.60 6.97 -7.95
N PRO A 71 17.50 6.32 -8.71
CA PRO A 71 18.90 6.71 -8.71
C PRO A 71 19.14 8.19 -9.08
N THR A 72 18.17 8.83 -9.73
CA THR A 72 18.22 10.24 -10.13
C THR A 72 17.53 11.18 -9.14
N ILE A 73 16.76 10.67 -8.18
CA ILE A 73 15.97 11.45 -7.21
C ILE A 73 16.41 11.03 -5.80
N GLN A 74 16.97 11.96 -5.03
CA GLN A 74 17.38 11.69 -3.65
C GLN A 74 16.16 11.44 -2.76
N ASN A 75 16.30 10.64 -1.69
CA ASN A 75 15.18 10.31 -0.79
C ASN A 75 14.52 11.56 -0.16
N ASP A 76 15.30 12.61 0.08
CA ASP A 76 14.84 13.85 0.70
C ASP A 76 14.45 14.92 -0.33
N ASP A 77 14.36 14.56 -1.63
CA ASP A 77 13.97 15.49 -2.68
C ASP A 77 12.54 16.01 -2.44
N PRO A 78 12.31 17.33 -2.45
CA PRO A 78 10.98 17.92 -2.25
C PRO A 78 9.91 17.42 -3.21
N ILE A 79 10.27 16.91 -4.40
CA ILE A 79 9.29 16.32 -5.32
C ILE A 79 8.62 15.07 -4.73
N LEU A 80 9.30 14.38 -3.80
CA LEU A 80 8.77 13.19 -3.12
C LEU A 80 7.88 13.55 -1.92
N TRP A 81 7.77 14.84 -1.57
CA TRP A 81 6.99 15.27 -0.41
C TRP A 81 5.50 15.29 -0.76
N VAL A 82 4.71 14.65 0.11
CA VAL A 82 3.25 14.61 -0.06
C VAL A 82 2.59 15.93 0.33
N SER A 83 3.22 16.70 1.23
CA SER A 83 2.77 18.00 1.71
C SER A 83 3.97 18.82 2.20
N GLU A 84 3.83 20.13 2.23
CA GLU A 84 4.83 21.01 2.85
C GLU A 84 4.86 20.83 4.38
N GLU A 85 6.00 21.09 5.01
CA GLU A 85 6.19 20.97 6.47
C GLU A 85 5.20 21.83 7.28
N ASN A 86 4.79 22.97 6.71
CA ASN A 86 3.85 23.90 7.35
C ASN A 86 2.39 23.68 6.91
N ASP A 87 2.05 22.55 6.28
CA ASP A 87 0.67 22.26 5.87
C ASP A 87 -0.23 22.09 7.13
N PRO A 88 -1.27 22.93 7.31
CA PRO A 88 -2.17 22.82 8.46
C PRO A 88 -2.98 21.52 8.50
N LYS A 89 -2.96 20.71 7.42
CA LYS A 89 -3.55 19.38 7.39
C LYS A 89 -2.60 18.28 7.86
N HIS A 90 -1.33 18.60 8.13
CA HIS A 90 -0.37 17.65 8.64
C HIS A 90 -0.71 17.29 10.09
N TRP A 91 -0.75 16.00 10.39
CA TRP A 91 -1.07 15.50 11.71
C TRP A 91 0.26 15.27 12.46
N HIS A 92 0.59 16.15 13.40
CA HIS A 92 1.74 15.90 14.27
C HIS A 92 1.28 14.97 15.40
N VAL A 93 2.00 13.87 15.60
CA VAL A 93 1.87 13.06 16.82
C VAL A 93 2.37 13.92 17.98
N GLN A 94 1.52 14.19 18.97
CA GLN A 94 1.90 14.89 20.21
C GLN A 94 2.57 13.94 21.21
#